data_AF-A0A7K4LLS6-F1
#
_entry.id   AF-A0A7K4LLS6-F1
#
_cell.length_a   1.000
_cell.length_b   1.000
_cell.length_c   1.000
_cell.angle_alpha   90.00
_cell.angle_beta   90.00
_cell.angle_gamma   90.00
#
_symmetry.space_group_name_H-M   'P 1'
#
loop_
_entity.id
_entity.type
_entity.pdbx_description
1 polymer ?
#
loop_
_entity_poly.entity_id
_entity_poly.type
_entity_poly.pdbx_seq_one_letter_code
_entity_poly.pdbx_strand_id
1 'polypeptide(L)'
;NALSRFNIDFVVSLLRQENAKDICVIQVPPELRYCDYFIIVSGSSTRHLHAMAEYMLKMYKYQKEESDPHALIEGKETDDWLCIDFGNIVMHFMLPETRERYELEKLWTLHSYDDQLAQMMPELLPEDFVLGLT
;
A
#
# COMPACT_ATOMS: atom_id res chain seq x y z
N ASN A 1 -20.13 16.60 5.05
CA ASN A 1 -18.86 15.87 4.89
C ASN A 1 -18.11 15.88 6.20
N ALA A 2 -18.29 14.84 7.00
CA ALA A 2 -17.42 14.61 8.14
C ALA A 2 -16.01 14.35 7.59
N LEU A 3 -15.01 15.03 8.13
CA LEU A 3 -13.62 14.69 7.87
C LEU A 3 -13.42 13.26 8.40
N SER A 4 -13.10 12.31 7.51
CA SER A 4 -12.78 10.94 7.94
C SER A 4 -11.68 11.02 9.01
N ARG A 5 -11.91 10.34 10.13
CA ARG A 5 -10.95 10.26 11.23
C ARG A 5 -9.70 9.48 10.83
N PHE A 6 -9.83 8.59 9.86
CA PHE A 6 -8.73 7.84 9.27
C PHE A 6 -8.27 8.52 7.97
N ASN A 7 -7.40 9.52 8.12
CA ASN A 7 -6.85 10.30 7.02
C ASN A 7 -5.31 10.23 7.00
N ILE A 8 -4.69 10.84 6.00
CA ILE A 8 -3.24 10.76 5.79
C ILE A 8 -2.42 11.31 6.97
N ASP A 9 -2.85 12.42 7.57
CA ASP A 9 -2.14 13.03 8.71
C ASP A 9 -2.16 12.09 9.93
N PHE A 10 -3.31 11.47 10.18
CA PHE A 10 -3.45 10.47 11.23
C PHE A 10 -2.53 9.27 10.98
N VAL A 11 -2.57 8.69 9.77
CA VAL A 11 -1.72 7.54 9.40
C VAL A 11 -0.24 7.85 9.54
N VAL A 12 0.22 8.97 8.97
CA VAL A 12 1.63 9.38 9.05
C VAL A 12 2.05 9.64 10.50
N SER A 13 1.18 10.21 11.34
CA SER A 13 1.48 10.42 12.76
C SER A 13 1.71 9.09 13.50
N LEU A 14 0.90 8.07 13.22
CA LEU A 14 1.04 6.75 13.82
C LEU A 14 2.30 6.03 13.34
N LEU A 15 2.62 6.09 12.05
CA LEU A 15 3.86 5.52 11.52
C LEU A 15 5.11 6.15 12.18
N ARG A 16 5.09 7.46 12.40
CA ARG A 16 6.18 8.16 13.10
C ARG A 16 6.25 7.74 14.58
N GLN A 17 5.10 7.57 15.24
CA GLN A 17 5.05 7.09 16.62
C GLN A 17 5.64 5.67 16.77
N GLU A 18 5.37 4.79 15.80
CA GLU A 18 5.95 3.45 15.76
C GLU A 18 7.43 3.43 15.31
N ASN A 19 8.04 4.59 15.07
CA ASN A 19 9.42 4.74 14.60
C ASN A 19 9.69 3.99 13.28
N ALA A 20 8.73 4.06 12.34
CA ALA A 20 8.94 3.66 10.96
C ALA A 20 10.24 4.27 10.40
N LYS A 21 11.00 3.47 9.65
CA LYS A 21 12.34 3.87 9.20
C LYS A 21 12.32 4.80 8.01
N ASP A 22 11.39 4.57 7.10
CA ASP A 22 11.21 5.37 5.91
C ASP A 22 9.74 5.35 5.52
N ILE A 23 9.19 6.51 5.17
CA ILE A 23 7.78 6.69 4.82
C ILE A 23 7.75 7.48 3.50
N CYS A 24 7.31 6.85 2.43
CA CYS A 24 6.99 7.49 1.17
C CYS A 24 5.47 7.46 0.97
N VAL A 25 4.89 8.63 0.70
CA VAL A 25 3.47 8.79 0.41
C VAL A 25 3.35 9.32 -1.00
N ILE A 26 2.61 8.60 -1.84
CA ILE A 26 2.32 8.97 -3.22
C ILE A 26 0.84 9.29 -3.29
N GLN A 27 0.52 10.52 -3.68
CA GLN A 27 -0.86 10.88 -4.02
C GLN A 27 -1.17 10.34 -5.42
N VAL A 28 -2.20 9.50 -5.51
CA VAL A 28 -2.56 8.82 -6.75
C VAL A 28 -3.58 9.68 -7.50
N PRO A 29 -3.39 9.95 -8.80
CA PRO A 29 -4.35 10.70 -9.60
C PRO A 29 -5.72 9.98 -9.66
N PRO A 30 -6.86 10.69 -9.52
CA PRO A 30 -8.19 10.10 -9.55
C PRO A 30 -8.52 9.30 -10.83
N GLU A 31 -7.81 9.59 -11.93
CA GLU A 31 -7.98 8.93 -13.23
C GLU A 31 -7.61 7.44 -13.16
N LEU A 32 -6.69 7.05 -12.28
CA LEU A 32 -6.26 5.66 -12.10
C LEU A 32 -7.28 4.81 -11.33
N ARG A 33 -8.24 5.44 -10.64
CA ARG A 33 -9.35 4.79 -9.93
C ARG A 33 -8.92 3.61 -9.04
N TYR A 34 -7.76 3.73 -8.41
CA TYR A 34 -7.22 2.70 -7.53
C TYR A 34 -7.43 3.09 -6.06
N CYS A 35 -6.66 4.05 -5.57
CA CYS A 35 -6.79 4.65 -4.24
C CYS A 35 -6.46 6.14 -4.32
N ASP A 36 -6.61 6.89 -3.22
CA ASP A 36 -6.20 8.30 -3.15
C ASP A 36 -4.72 8.43 -2.73
N TYR A 37 -4.27 7.56 -1.83
CA TYR A 37 -2.90 7.55 -1.32
C TYR A 37 -2.29 6.15 -1.33
N PHE A 38 -1.11 6.05 -1.93
CA PHE A 38 -0.28 4.86 -1.93
C PHE A 38 0.92 5.11 -1.00
N ILE A 39 0.99 4.37 0.11
CA ILE A 39 2.02 4.57 1.13
C ILE A 39 2.96 3.37 1.12
N ILE A 40 4.25 3.63 1.04
CA ILE A 40 5.31 2.64 1.20
C ILE A 40 6.07 2.98 2.47
N VAL A 41 6.10 2.04 3.41
CA VAL A 41 6.75 2.22 4.70
C VAL A 41 7.74 1.09 4.97
N SER A 42 8.93 1.45 5.45
CA SER A 42 9.97 0.49 5.79
C SER A 42 10.11 0.25 7.28
N GLY A 43 10.16 -1.03 7.66
CA GLY A 43 10.48 -1.49 9.01
C GLY A 43 11.97 -1.75 9.19
N SER A 44 12.41 -1.98 10.44
CA SER A 44 13.81 -2.35 10.74
C SER A 44 14.04 -3.86 10.85
N SER A 45 12.98 -4.64 10.92
CA SER A 45 13.00 -6.10 10.98
C SER A 45 11.60 -6.63 10.69
N THR A 46 11.48 -7.90 10.33
CA THR A 46 10.21 -8.60 10.14
C THR A 46 9.27 -8.39 11.32
N ARG A 47 9.76 -8.57 12.55
CA ARG A 47 8.94 -8.37 13.76
C ARG A 47 8.41 -6.94 13.91
N HIS A 48 9.24 -5.94 13.62
CA HIS A 48 8.81 -4.54 13.67
C HIS A 48 7.75 -4.26 12.61
N LEU A 49 7.97 -4.75 11.40
CA LEU A 49 7.07 -4.58 10.26
C LEU A 49 5.69 -5.20 10.54
N HIS A 50 5.65 -6.45 11.03
CA HIS A 50 4.42 -7.13 11.45
C HIS A 50 3.69 -6.39 12.56
N ALA A 51 4.40 -5.99 13.63
CA ALA A 51 3.80 -5.27 14.75
C ALA A 51 3.18 -3.93 14.30
N MET A 52 3.87 -3.20 13.41
CA MET A 52 3.39 -1.93 12.86
C MET A 52 2.15 -2.12 11.97
N ALA A 53 2.12 -3.17 11.14
CA ALA A 53 0.96 -3.53 10.32
C ALA A 53 -0.26 -3.91 11.17
N GLU A 54 -0.07 -4.75 12.19
CA GLU A 54 -1.12 -5.11 13.15
C GLU A 54 -1.66 -3.90 13.91
N TYR A 55 -0.76 -3.01 14.35
CA TYR A 55 -1.14 -1.77 15.01
C TYR A 55 -1.96 -0.86 14.08
N MET A 56 -1.56 -0.69 12.82
CA MET A 56 -2.35 0.10 11.85
C MET A 56 -3.73 -0.49 11.63
N LEU A 57 -3.84 -1.81 11.44
CA LEU A 57 -5.13 -2.46 11.27
C LEU A 57 -6.02 -2.27 12.51
N LYS A 58 -5.45 -2.36 13.72
CA LYS A 58 -6.17 -2.12 14.96
C LYS A 58 -6.69 -0.68 15.05
N MET A 59 -5.85 0.30 14.71
CA MET A 59 -6.23 1.72 14.73
C MET A 59 -7.30 2.04 13.68
N TYR A 60 -7.20 1.46 12.48
CA TYR A 60 -8.24 1.56 11.46
C TYR A 60 -9.58 1.04 11.96
N LYS A 61 -9.61 -0.17 12.54
CA LYS A 61 -10.85 -0.76 13.09
C LYS A 61 -11.52 0.11 14.16
N TYR A 62 -10.75 0.90 14.90
CA TYR A 62 -11.26 1.82 15.91
C TYR A 62 -11.80 3.13 15.31
N GLN A 63 -11.25 3.57 14.19
CA GLN A 63 -11.53 4.88 13.59
C GLN A 63 -12.46 4.83 12.38
N LYS A 64 -12.65 3.65 11.76
CA LYS A 64 -13.48 3.48 10.58
C LYS A 64 -14.96 3.72 10.89
N GLU A 65 -15.69 4.20 9.91
CA GLU A 65 -17.15 4.27 9.93
C GLU A 65 -17.76 2.90 9.59
N GLU A 66 -19.07 2.75 9.82
CA GLU A 66 -19.78 1.51 9.47
C GLU A 66 -19.81 1.27 7.94
N SER A 67 -19.81 2.35 7.15
CA SER A 67 -19.77 2.30 5.68
C SER A 67 -18.39 1.95 5.11
N ASP A 68 -17.33 2.10 5.90
CA ASP A 68 -15.97 1.85 5.43
C ASP A 68 -15.70 0.34 5.30
N PRO A 69 -14.93 -0.07 4.28
CA PRO A 69 -14.63 -1.48 4.02
C PRO A 69 -13.92 -2.15 5.20
N HIS A 70 -13.96 -3.48 5.23
CA HIS A 70 -13.11 -4.23 6.15
C HIS A 70 -11.72 -4.36 5.55
N ALA A 71 -10.70 -3.97 6.32
CA ALA A 71 -9.31 -4.17 5.95
C ALA A 71 -8.78 -5.48 6.54
N LEU A 72 -7.87 -6.11 5.81
CA LEU A 72 -7.14 -7.31 6.20
C LEU A 72 -5.65 -7.09 5.90
N ILE A 73 -4.78 -7.78 6.64
CA ILE A 73 -3.35 -7.78 6.33
C ILE A 73 -3.10 -8.94 5.36
N GLU A 74 -2.64 -8.60 4.16
CA GLU A 74 -2.11 -9.50 3.15
C GLU A 74 -0.63 -9.78 3.43
N GLY A 75 -0.14 -10.99 3.11
CA GLY A 75 1.27 -11.35 3.27
C GLY A 75 1.71 -11.73 4.69
N LYS A 76 0.79 -12.09 5.59
CA LYS A 76 1.10 -12.48 6.99
C LYS A 76 2.06 -13.66 7.14
N GLU A 77 2.13 -14.54 6.16
CA GLU A 77 3.05 -15.69 6.17
C GLU A 77 4.42 -15.35 5.56
N THR A 78 4.61 -14.10 5.15
CA THR A 78 5.87 -13.61 4.58
C THR A 78 6.66 -12.79 5.60
N ASP A 79 7.98 -12.77 5.43
CA ASP A 79 8.88 -12.13 6.38
C ASP A 79 9.19 -10.67 6.03
N ASP A 80 9.00 -10.25 4.79
CA ASP A 80 9.62 -9.05 4.24
C ASP A 80 8.65 -8.06 3.58
N TRP A 81 7.41 -8.48 3.29
CA TRP A 81 6.40 -7.61 2.66
C TRP A 81 4.97 -7.93 3.10
N LEU A 82 4.33 -6.95 3.74
CA LEU A 82 2.90 -6.97 4.05
C LEU A 82 2.17 -5.81 3.37
N CYS A 83 0.89 -6.00 3.09
CA CYS A 83 0.03 -4.97 2.49
C CYS A 83 -1.30 -4.87 3.24
N ILE A 84 -1.84 -3.67 3.33
CA ILE A 84 -3.18 -3.42 3.85
C ILE A 84 -3.89 -2.42 2.93
N ASP A 85 -5.07 -2.81 2.45
CA ASP A 85 -5.98 -1.95 1.70
C ASP A 85 -7.08 -1.42 2.64
N PHE A 86 -7.14 -0.09 2.80
CA PHE A 86 -8.16 0.61 3.59
C PHE A 86 -9.23 1.29 2.71
N GLY A 87 -9.23 1.03 1.40
CA GLY A 87 -10.07 1.68 0.39
C GLY A 87 -9.38 2.89 -0.22
N ASN A 88 -9.43 4.04 0.46
CA ASN A 88 -8.82 5.27 -0.06
C ASN A 88 -7.31 5.37 0.19
N ILE A 89 -6.77 4.58 1.12
CA ILE A 89 -5.35 4.50 1.44
C ILE A 89 -4.92 3.04 1.31
N VAL A 90 -3.84 2.80 0.56
CA VAL A 90 -3.21 1.48 0.49
C VAL A 90 -1.80 1.58 1.07
N MET A 91 -1.45 0.69 1.98
CA MET A 91 -0.18 0.72 2.70
C MET A 91 0.63 -0.55 2.45
N HIS A 92 1.88 -0.37 2.04
CA HIS A 92 2.86 -1.42 1.83
C HIS A 92 3.94 -1.32 2.90
N PHE A 93 4.07 -2.36 3.72
CA PHE A 93 5.08 -2.47 4.76
C PHE A 93 6.18 -3.39 4.25
N MET A 94 7.40 -2.89 4.10
CA MET A 94 8.51 -3.62 3.47
C MET A 94 9.79 -3.56 4.28
N LEU A 95 10.64 -4.58 4.16
CA LEU A 95 12.05 -4.42 4.52
C LEU A 95 12.78 -3.53 3.49
N PRO A 96 13.85 -2.81 3.88
CA PRO A 96 14.58 -1.93 2.97
C PRO A 96 15.05 -2.64 1.70
N GLU A 97 15.55 -3.86 1.83
CA GLU A 97 16.05 -4.68 0.72
C GLU A 97 14.93 -5.05 -0.26
N THR A 98 13.73 -5.32 0.26
CA THR A 98 12.53 -5.63 -0.55
C THR A 98 12.03 -4.39 -1.27
N ARG A 99 12.03 -3.23 -0.60
CA ARG A 99 11.67 -1.94 -1.23
C ARG A 99 12.63 -1.55 -2.36
N GLU A 100 13.93 -1.78 -2.17
CA GLU A 100 14.95 -1.55 -3.21
C GLU A 100 14.80 -2.53 -4.39
N ARG A 101 14.40 -3.78 -4.12
CA ARG A 101 14.19 -4.77 -5.19
C ARG A 101 12.97 -4.47 -6.05
N TYR A 102 11.85 -4.12 -5.42
CA TYR A 102 10.57 -3.94 -6.12
C TYR A 102 10.35 -2.51 -6.63
N GLU A 103 11.08 -1.53 -6.09
CA GLU A 103 11.07 -0.13 -6.52
C GLU A 103 9.67 0.46 -6.75
N LEU A 104 8.70 0.13 -5.88
CA LEU A 104 7.29 0.53 -6.07
C LEU A 104 7.11 2.05 -6.22
N GLU A 105 8.02 2.85 -5.66
CA GLU A 105 8.00 4.30 -5.83
C GLU A 105 8.14 4.71 -7.30
N LYS A 106 9.04 4.06 -8.05
CA LYS A 106 9.22 4.33 -9.48
C LYS A 106 7.98 3.90 -10.24
N LEU A 107 7.47 2.70 -9.95
CA LEU A 107 6.27 2.15 -10.58
C LEU A 107 5.08 3.12 -10.48
N TRP A 108 4.81 3.65 -9.29
CA TRP A 108 3.65 4.48 -9.01
C TRP A 108 3.84 5.98 -9.29
N THR A 109 5.06 6.42 -9.64
CA THR A 109 5.32 7.83 -10.00
C THR A 109 5.64 8.00 -11.48
N LEU A 110 6.48 7.14 -12.05
CA LEU A 110 6.97 7.26 -13.42
C LEU A 110 6.02 6.63 -14.45
N HIS A 111 5.19 5.66 -14.06
CA HIS A 111 4.28 4.96 -14.97
C HIS A 111 5.01 4.50 -16.25
N SER A 112 4.61 4.96 -17.44
CA SER A 112 5.20 4.59 -18.73
C SER A 112 6.62 5.13 -18.97
N TYR A 113 7.17 5.95 -18.04
CA TYR A 113 8.52 6.50 -18.13
C TYR A 113 9.56 5.67 -17.34
N ASP A 114 9.15 4.53 -16.78
CA ASP A 114 10.09 3.58 -16.18
C ASP A 114 10.65 2.63 -17.26
N ASP A 115 11.97 2.68 -17.46
CA ASP A 115 12.66 1.81 -18.42
C ASP A 115 12.47 0.32 -18.10
N GLN A 116 12.28 -0.06 -16.83
CA GLN A 116 11.98 -1.44 -16.46
C GLN A 116 10.61 -1.86 -16.97
N LEU A 117 9.59 -1.01 -16.84
CA LEU A 117 8.26 -1.24 -17.39
C LEU A 117 8.28 -1.26 -18.93
N ALA A 118 9.07 -0.39 -19.55
CA ALA A 118 9.22 -0.37 -21.01
C ALA A 118 9.87 -1.66 -21.56
N GLN A 119 10.68 -2.34 -20.73
CA GLN A 119 11.34 -3.60 -21.05
C GLN A 119 10.53 -4.84 -20.65
N MET A 120 9.53 -4.71 -19.76
CA MET A 120 8.60 -5.78 -19.49
C MET A 120 7.84 -6.10 -20.78
N MET A 121 8.01 -7.33 -21.27
CA MET A 121 7.25 -7.82 -22.40
C MET A 121 5.76 -7.65 -22.07
N PRO A 122 4.96 -7.01 -22.94
CA PRO A 122 3.52 -6.99 -22.72
C PRO A 122 3.08 -8.44 -22.58
N GLU A 123 2.50 -8.80 -21.44
CA GLU A 123 1.87 -10.10 -21.31
C GLU A 123 0.70 -10.08 -22.32
N LEU A 124 0.91 -10.76 -23.46
CA LEU A 124 -0.14 -11.03 -24.41
C LEU A 124 -1.12 -11.93 -23.68
N LEU A 125 -2.18 -11.31 -23.14
CA LEU A 125 -3.32 -12.06 -22.63
C LEU A 125 -3.73 -13.05 -23.75
N PRO A 126 -3.90 -14.34 -23.42
CA PRO A 126 -4.43 -15.30 -24.37
C PRO A 126 -5.70 -14.75 -25.03
N GLU A 127 -5.91 -15.04 -26.31
CA GLU A 127 -7.07 -14.52 -27.06
C GLU A 127 -8.41 -14.95 -26.42
N ASP A 128 -8.40 -16.01 -25.62
CA ASP A 128 -9.51 -16.57 -24.87
C ASP A 128 -9.63 -16.06 -23.42
N PHE A 129 -8.82 -15.08 -23.03
CA PHE A 129 -8.89 -14.48 -21.69
C PHE A 129 -10.15 -13.61 -21.54
N VAL A 130 -11.22 -14.21 -21.02
CA VAL A 130 -12.44 -13.50 -20.65
C VAL A 130 -12.22 -12.83 -19.29
N LEU A 131 -12.07 -11.50 -19.29
CA LEU A 131 -12.29 -10.70 -18.08
C LEU A 131 -13.74 -10.94 -17.66
N GLY A 132 -13.95 -11.81 -16.68
CA GLY A 132 -15.26 -12.20 -16.18
C GLY A 132 -16.04 -11.00 -15.64
N LEU A 133 -16.67 -10.25 -16.54
CA LEU A 133 -17.77 -9.34 -16.25
C LEU A 133 -19.05 -10.18 -16.30
N THR A 134 -19.39 -10.78 -15.15
CA THR A 134 -20.76 -11.20 -14.83
C THR A 134 -21.22 -10.42 -13.62
#